data_AF-A0A2V2NAS3-F1
#
_entry.id   AF-A0A2V2NAS3-F1
#
_cell.length_a   1.000
_cell.length_b   1.000
_cell.length_c   1.000
_cell.angle_alpha   90.00
_cell.angle_beta   90.00
_cell.angle_gamma   90.00
#
_symmetry.space_group_name_H-M   'P 1'
#
loop_
_entity.id
_entity.type
_entity.pdbx_description
1 polymer ?
#
loop_
_entity_poly.entity_id
_entity_poly.type
_entity_poly.pdbx_seq_one_letter_code
_entity_poly.pdbx_strand_id
1 'polypeptide(L)'
;MMTESMKRSVLYIISGIAALVLCVTICSAGFAPEFEVMPLSVKAPSDASPYNDEGFLADAGSVIKKISNTTVPTGAKLSDLTDAYYRLISENVSPDFLPTANNIVAYLYYSSEAGSTYEDYHQYINSVSKTTDGSEYYNVADEYRKAATEYWSNIKDLFPDQTMYTMPSSSDPMPTESESSEATTLEGLEISIPIEQSTPNSENPDQTDEFKTTTIRWFEDYVLNAEEAEVNPVSKEVITSKGQKFMTGEGLEWADSTYMDLIGKNIAEDFYEKAQYIDAFFYLITQARDAYEDYTNDRTYVSSVSNGQENYDKSKKYYTEAGKAITHFDDILTDSTNNTLPDFPEFGEVELAGSAWDEYGAIGYVTTSMAEQLGWTETDT
;
A
#
# COMPACT_ATOMS: atom_id res chain seq x y z
N MET A 1 27.53 36.10 -34.07
CA MET A 1 28.86 35.46 -33.99
C MET A 1 29.36 35.64 -32.55
N MET A 2 29.35 34.59 -31.72
CA MET A 2 29.79 34.70 -30.31
C MET A 2 31.31 34.85 -30.23
N THR A 3 31.78 35.76 -29.37
CA THR A 3 33.20 36.00 -29.11
C THR A 3 33.81 34.83 -28.33
N GLU A 4 35.12 34.59 -28.46
CA GLU A 4 35.79 33.46 -27.78
C GLU A 4 35.64 33.49 -26.25
N SER A 5 35.51 34.67 -25.64
CA SER A 5 35.26 34.77 -24.19
C SER A 5 33.88 34.25 -23.82
N MET A 6 32.85 34.50 -24.65
CA MET A 6 31.51 33.94 -24.47
C MET A 6 31.51 32.42 -24.63
N LYS A 7 32.29 31.88 -25.58
CA LYS A 7 32.41 30.42 -25.75
C LYS A 7 33.05 29.74 -24.54
N ARG A 8 34.09 30.34 -23.94
CA ARG A 8 34.71 29.81 -22.71
C ARG A 8 33.77 29.91 -21.50
N SER A 9 33.07 31.03 -21.33
CA SER A 9 32.09 31.19 -20.24
C SER A 9 30.92 30.22 -20.37
N VAL A 10 30.41 29.99 -21.58
CA VAL A 10 29.37 29.00 -21.84
C VAL A 10 29.87 27.58 -21.57
N LEU A 11 31.12 27.24 -21.93
CA LEU A 11 31.70 25.94 -21.61
C LEU A 11 31.88 25.71 -20.10
N TYR A 12 32.26 26.73 -19.32
CA TYR A 12 32.35 26.64 -17.86
C TYR A 12 30.99 26.57 -17.19
N ILE A 13 29.97 27.23 -17.74
CA ILE A 13 28.59 27.13 -17.26
C ILE A 13 28.00 25.76 -17.58
N ILE A 14 28.19 25.24 -18.79
CA ILE A 14 27.70 23.91 -19.20
C ILE A 14 28.42 22.79 -18.43
N SER A 15 29.75 22.88 -18.24
CA SER A 15 30.48 21.90 -17.41
C SER A 15 30.18 22.02 -15.92
N GLY A 16 29.91 23.24 -15.43
CA GLY A 16 29.43 23.47 -14.07
C GLY A 16 28.03 22.91 -13.82
N ILE A 17 27.09 23.10 -14.76
CA ILE A 17 25.73 22.54 -14.70
C ILE A 17 25.78 21.01 -14.87
N ALA A 18 26.58 20.47 -15.79
CA ALA A 18 26.72 19.02 -15.94
C ALA A 18 27.32 18.36 -14.69
N ALA A 19 28.29 19.00 -14.02
CA ALA A 19 28.83 18.53 -12.74
C ALA A 19 27.81 18.64 -11.60
N LEU A 20 26.98 19.69 -11.59
CA LEU A 20 25.91 19.85 -10.59
C LEU A 20 24.77 18.85 -10.82
N VAL A 21 24.41 18.58 -12.07
CA VAL A 21 23.42 17.55 -12.46
C VAL A 21 23.92 16.16 -12.10
N LEU A 22 25.21 15.84 -12.31
CA LEU A 22 25.83 14.60 -11.83
C LEU A 22 25.86 14.51 -10.30
N CYS A 23 26.11 15.60 -9.58
CA CYS A 23 26.10 15.60 -8.12
C CYS A 23 24.69 15.51 -7.51
N VAL A 24 23.64 15.98 -8.21
CA VAL A 24 22.24 15.90 -7.74
C VAL A 24 21.58 14.57 -8.15
N THR A 25 21.97 13.98 -9.29
CA THR A 25 21.52 12.62 -9.69
C THR A 25 22.11 11.49 -8.84
N ILE A 26 23.23 11.72 -8.13
CA ILE A 26 23.76 10.72 -7.19
C ILE A 26 22.98 10.70 -5.86
N CYS A 27 22.20 11.74 -5.55
CA CYS A 27 21.42 11.80 -4.30
C CYS A 27 19.97 11.31 -4.43
N SER A 28 19.56 10.78 -5.58
CA SER A 28 18.23 10.18 -5.79
C SER A 28 18.25 8.91 -6.64
N ALA A 29 19.42 8.27 -6.78
CA ALA A 29 19.40 6.83 -6.93
C ALA A 29 18.87 6.30 -5.60
N GLY A 30 17.69 5.67 -5.59
CA GLY A 30 17.29 4.85 -4.45
C GLY A 30 18.45 3.92 -4.16
N PHE A 31 19.17 4.19 -3.07
CA PHE A 31 20.12 3.23 -2.54
C PHE A 31 19.26 2.12 -1.95
N ALA A 32 19.65 0.86 -2.19
CA ALA A 32 19.01 -0.24 -1.49
C ALA A 32 18.96 0.09 0.02
N PRO A 33 17.84 -0.21 0.69
CA PRO A 33 17.76 0.00 2.13
C PRO A 33 18.92 -0.73 2.81
N GLU A 34 19.50 -0.12 3.84
CA GLU A 34 20.48 -0.83 4.66
C GLU A 34 19.73 -1.81 5.57
N PHE A 35 20.34 -2.96 5.88
CA PHE A 35 19.75 -3.89 6.82
C PHE A 35 19.56 -3.23 8.20
N GLU A 36 18.33 -3.18 8.68
CA GLU A 36 17.97 -2.64 9.97
C GLU A 36 17.70 -3.74 10.99
N VAL A 37 18.32 -3.60 12.17
CA VAL A 37 18.01 -4.48 13.29
C VAL A 37 16.67 -4.05 13.88
N MET A 38 15.81 -5.03 14.21
CA MET A 38 14.49 -4.80 14.81
C MET A 38 14.54 -3.71 15.90
N PRO A 39 13.81 -2.59 15.72
CA PRO A 39 13.94 -1.43 16.59
C PRO A 39 13.17 -1.58 17.89
N LEU A 40 12.07 -2.32 17.88
CA LEU A 40 11.16 -2.49 19.01
C LEU A 40 10.96 -3.97 19.34
N SER A 41 11.13 -4.31 20.60
CA SER A 41 10.77 -5.61 21.18
C SER A 41 9.43 -5.50 21.92
N VAL A 42 8.85 -6.65 22.31
CA VAL A 42 7.66 -6.66 23.17
C VAL A 42 7.93 -5.84 24.43
N LYS A 43 6.92 -5.07 24.85
CA LYS A 43 6.99 -4.25 26.05
C LYS A 43 7.41 -5.11 27.25
N ALA A 44 8.32 -4.58 28.08
CA ALA A 44 8.71 -5.25 29.31
C ALA A 44 7.45 -5.53 30.18
N PRO A 45 7.30 -6.74 30.75
CA PRO A 45 6.10 -7.12 31.49
C PRO A 45 5.82 -6.09 32.58
N SER A 46 4.59 -5.61 32.64
CA SER A 46 4.15 -4.88 33.82
C SER A 46 3.82 -5.89 34.93
N ASP A 47 4.10 -5.57 36.20
CA ASP A 47 3.64 -6.39 37.35
C ASP A 47 2.10 -6.44 37.47
N ALA A 48 1.37 -5.83 36.52
CA ALA A 48 -0.08 -5.72 36.49
C ALA A 48 -0.68 -6.84 35.61
N SER A 49 -1.28 -7.82 36.29
CA SER A 49 -2.25 -8.76 35.71
C SER A 49 -3.52 -8.01 35.28
N PRO A 50 -4.22 -8.44 34.20
CA PRO A 50 -4.04 -9.70 33.46
C PRO A 50 -3.02 -9.64 32.32
N TYR A 51 -2.37 -10.79 32.08
CA TYR A 51 -1.51 -11.03 30.91
C TYR A 51 -2.33 -11.63 29.76
N ASN A 52 -1.99 -11.32 28.52
CA ASN A 52 -2.71 -11.75 27.31
C ASN A 52 -1.95 -12.80 26.50
N ASP A 53 -1.27 -13.76 27.14
CA ASP A 53 -0.41 -14.72 26.43
C ASP A 53 -1.17 -15.57 25.39
N GLU A 54 -2.40 -15.99 25.73
CA GLU A 54 -3.25 -16.80 24.85
C GLU A 54 -3.75 -16.00 23.64
N GLY A 55 -4.18 -14.75 23.87
CA GLY A 55 -4.62 -13.84 22.81
C GLY A 55 -3.46 -13.50 21.86
N PHE A 56 -2.30 -13.14 22.42
CA PHE A 56 -1.07 -12.89 21.66
C PHE A 56 -0.74 -14.07 20.74
N LEU A 57 -0.77 -15.30 21.27
CA LEU A 57 -0.39 -16.49 20.51
C LEU A 57 -1.42 -16.83 19.42
N ALA A 58 -2.71 -16.62 19.69
CA ALA A 58 -3.78 -16.81 18.71
C ALA A 58 -3.64 -15.83 17.54
N ASP A 59 -3.43 -14.55 17.84
CA ASP A 59 -3.25 -13.49 16.86
C ASP A 59 -1.99 -13.72 16.01
N ALA A 60 -0.86 -13.97 16.67
CA ALA A 60 0.39 -14.30 15.99
C ALA A 60 0.25 -15.56 15.12
N GLY A 61 -0.42 -16.59 15.64
CA GLY A 61 -0.63 -17.85 14.90
C GLY A 61 -1.48 -17.66 13.64
N SER A 62 -2.51 -16.80 13.70
CA SER A 62 -3.35 -16.46 12.55
C SER A 62 -2.52 -15.83 11.42
N VAL A 63 -1.68 -14.85 11.76
CA VAL A 63 -0.85 -14.11 10.79
C VAL A 63 0.28 -14.99 10.25
N ILE A 64 0.95 -15.75 11.13
CA ILE A 64 1.99 -16.71 10.73
C ILE A 64 1.41 -17.73 9.74
N LYS A 65 0.20 -18.23 9.97
CA LYS A 65 -0.46 -19.17 9.05
C LYS A 65 -0.69 -18.58 7.66
N LYS A 66 -1.04 -17.30 7.55
CA LYS A 66 -1.26 -16.60 6.26
C LYS A 66 -0.01 -16.53 5.38
N ILE A 67 1.16 -16.40 6.01
CA ILE A 67 2.46 -16.31 5.33
C ILE A 67 3.20 -17.67 5.29
N SER A 68 2.72 -18.68 5.99
CA SER A 68 3.37 -19.99 6.04
C SER A 68 3.06 -20.83 4.80
N ASN A 69 4.02 -21.66 4.39
CA ASN A 69 3.92 -22.48 3.18
C ASN A 69 3.75 -21.70 1.87
N THR A 70 4.00 -20.37 1.88
CA THR A 70 3.93 -19.51 0.70
C THR A 70 5.30 -18.95 0.32
N THR A 71 5.32 -17.99 -0.59
CA THR A 71 6.49 -17.14 -0.85
C THR A 71 6.52 -15.96 0.14
N VAL A 72 7.60 -15.19 0.09
CA VAL A 72 7.78 -13.92 0.81
C VAL A 72 6.51 -13.07 0.75
N PRO A 73 6.06 -12.49 1.88
CA PRO A 73 4.82 -11.70 1.94
C PRO A 73 4.96 -10.44 1.09
N THR A 74 3.93 -10.13 0.31
CA THR A 74 3.79 -8.92 -0.52
C THR A 74 2.33 -8.48 -0.48
N GLY A 75 2.02 -7.25 -0.88
CA GLY A 75 0.67 -6.70 -0.94
C GLY A 75 -0.07 -6.78 0.39
N ALA A 76 -1.29 -7.33 0.37
CA ALA A 76 -2.15 -7.44 1.55
C ALA A 76 -1.50 -8.26 2.68
N LYS A 77 -0.79 -9.35 2.33
CA LYS A 77 -0.06 -10.16 3.34
C LYS A 77 1.08 -9.40 4.01
N LEU A 78 1.71 -8.48 3.30
CA LEU A 78 2.74 -7.61 3.87
C LEU A 78 2.11 -6.63 4.86
N SER A 79 1.02 -5.96 4.48
CA SER A 79 0.30 -5.04 5.38
C SER A 79 -0.16 -5.74 6.67
N ASP A 80 -0.85 -6.89 6.52
CA ASP A 80 -1.32 -7.72 7.64
C ASP A 80 -0.19 -8.08 8.63
N LEU A 81 1.00 -8.34 8.10
CA LEU A 81 2.16 -8.75 8.86
C LEU A 81 2.81 -7.58 9.62
N THR A 82 2.95 -6.43 8.97
CA THR A 82 3.45 -5.18 9.55
C THR A 82 2.55 -4.73 10.70
N ASP A 83 1.23 -4.77 10.48
CA ASP A 83 0.24 -4.36 11.48
C ASP A 83 0.23 -5.30 12.69
N ALA A 84 0.34 -6.61 12.44
CA ALA A 84 0.47 -7.59 13.49
C ALA A 84 1.72 -7.36 14.34
N TYR A 85 2.85 -7.00 13.73
CA TYR A 85 4.07 -6.65 14.46
C TYR A 85 3.82 -5.48 15.43
N TYR A 86 3.31 -4.35 14.95
CA TYR A 86 3.08 -3.16 15.79
C TYR A 86 2.01 -3.37 16.86
N ARG A 87 0.97 -4.18 16.57
CA ARG A 87 -0.03 -4.57 17.56
C ARG A 87 0.60 -5.43 18.66
N LEU A 88 1.28 -6.50 18.30
CA LEU A 88 1.79 -7.51 19.23
C LEU A 88 2.89 -6.97 20.15
N ILE A 89 3.75 -6.04 19.69
CA ILE A 89 4.76 -5.42 20.57
C ILE A 89 4.14 -4.60 21.72
N SER A 90 2.89 -4.15 21.55
CA SER A 90 2.17 -3.35 22.54
C SER A 90 1.46 -4.17 23.61
N GLU A 91 1.34 -5.49 23.41
CA GLU A 91 0.61 -6.37 24.31
C GLU A 91 1.33 -6.64 25.64
N ASN A 92 0.53 -6.88 26.69
CA ASN A 92 1.02 -7.20 28.02
C ASN A 92 1.14 -8.72 28.18
N VAL A 93 2.33 -9.26 27.86
CA VAL A 93 2.65 -10.69 28.02
C VAL A 93 3.29 -10.99 29.38
N SER A 94 3.17 -12.23 29.83
CA SER A 94 3.80 -12.68 31.08
C SER A 94 5.33 -12.71 30.97
N PRO A 95 6.04 -12.54 32.10
CA PRO A 95 7.50 -12.65 32.12
C PRO A 95 8.04 -13.98 31.58
N ASP A 96 7.31 -15.08 31.81
CA ASP A 96 7.71 -16.42 31.36
C ASP A 96 7.51 -16.59 29.84
N PHE A 97 6.50 -15.93 29.26
CA PHE A 97 6.20 -15.98 27.84
C PHE A 97 7.00 -14.94 27.00
N LEU A 98 7.53 -13.90 27.64
CA LEU A 98 8.26 -12.80 27.00
C LEU A 98 9.37 -13.24 26.03
N PRO A 99 10.23 -14.25 26.33
CA PRO A 99 11.25 -14.69 25.38
C PRO A 99 10.65 -15.27 24.09
N THR A 100 9.55 -16.01 24.21
CA THR A 100 8.80 -16.57 23.08
C THR A 100 8.12 -15.47 22.28
N ALA A 101 7.44 -14.54 22.95
CA ALA A 101 6.78 -13.39 22.34
C ALA A 101 7.78 -12.53 21.54
N ASN A 102 8.98 -12.30 22.07
CA ASN A 102 10.04 -11.59 21.37
C ASN A 102 10.53 -12.31 20.10
N ASN A 103 10.66 -13.64 20.14
CA ASN A 103 11.01 -14.40 18.94
C ASN A 103 9.89 -14.34 17.89
N ILE A 104 8.63 -14.34 18.31
CA ILE A 104 7.48 -14.21 17.41
C ILE A 104 7.49 -12.83 16.75
N VAL A 105 7.53 -11.72 17.49
CA VAL A 105 7.52 -10.38 16.87
C VAL A 105 8.76 -10.12 16.02
N ALA A 106 9.92 -10.67 16.38
CA ALA A 106 11.12 -10.60 15.55
C ALA A 106 10.94 -11.36 14.23
N TYR A 107 10.33 -12.54 14.27
CA TYR A 107 9.97 -13.26 13.05
C TYR A 107 9.05 -12.42 12.16
N LEU A 108 8.00 -11.79 12.73
CA LEU A 108 7.07 -10.97 11.96
C LEU A 108 7.76 -9.74 11.35
N TYR A 109 8.54 -9.00 12.14
CA TYR A 109 9.31 -7.83 11.69
C TYR A 109 10.23 -8.18 10.52
N TYR A 110 11.13 -9.14 10.69
CA TYR A 110 12.09 -9.48 9.64
C TYR A 110 11.42 -10.07 8.39
N SER A 111 10.23 -10.65 8.55
CA SER A 111 9.45 -11.14 7.41
C SER A 111 8.72 -10.03 6.67
N SER A 112 8.28 -8.99 7.39
CA SER A 112 7.75 -7.75 6.82
C SER A 112 8.84 -7.01 6.04
N GLU A 113 10.00 -6.77 6.65
CA GLU A 113 11.12 -6.10 6.00
C GLU A 113 11.62 -6.85 4.76
N ALA A 114 11.64 -8.19 4.82
CA ALA A 114 11.95 -9.02 3.64
C ALA A 114 10.93 -8.82 2.52
N GLY A 115 9.64 -8.72 2.84
CA GLY A 115 8.57 -8.44 1.89
C GLY A 115 8.67 -7.05 1.26
N SER A 116 8.74 -6.01 2.08
CA SER A 116 8.88 -4.61 1.64
C SER A 116 10.10 -4.42 0.75
N THR A 117 11.27 -4.93 1.17
CA THR A 117 12.50 -4.80 0.37
C THR A 117 12.43 -5.59 -0.94
N TYR A 118 11.66 -6.69 -0.96
CA TYR A 118 11.45 -7.47 -2.17
C TYR A 118 10.47 -6.79 -3.14
N GLU A 119 9.48 -6.04 -2.65
CA GLU A 119 8.66 -5.15 -3.48
C GLU A 119 9.50 -4.02 -4.05
N ASP A 120 10.33 -3.38 -3.23
CA ASP A 120 11.28 -2.34 -3.68
C ASP A 120 12.22 -2.87 -4.77
N TYR A 121 12.69 -4.11 -4.64
CA TYR A 121 13.47 -4.79 -5.67
C TYR A 121 12.72 -4.85 -7.01
N HIS A 122 11.45 -5.31 -6.99
CA HIS A 122 10.62 -5.42 -8.19
C HIS A 122 10.28 -4.06 -8.78
N GLN A 123 10.02 -3.04 -7.95
CA GLN A 123 9.84 -1.67 -8.40
C GLN A 123 11.14 -1.13 -9.05
N TYR A 124 12.31 -1.40 -8.45
CA TYR A 124 13.61 -0.97 -8.95
C TYR A 124 13.97 -1.61 -10.30
N ILE A 125 13.86 -2.93 -10.44
CA ILE A 125 14.26 -3.62 -11.69
C ILE A 125 13.33 -3.31 -12.87
N ASN A 126 12.09 -2.90 -12.58
CA ASN A 126 11.11 -2.46 -13.57
C ASN A 126 11.22 -0.95 -13.88
N SER A 127 12.07 -0.21 -13.16
CA SER A 127 12.36 1.19 -13.44
C SER A 127 13.30 1.37 -14.62
N VAL A 128 13.03 2.38 -15.47
CA VAL A 128 13.94 2.85 -16.53
C VAL A 128 15.19 3.53 -16.00
N SER A 129 15.19 3.96 -14.73
CA SER A 129 16.34 4.60 -14.10
C SER A 129 17.27 3.63 -13.38
N LYS A 130 17.06 2.30 -13.51
CA LYS A 130 17.96 1.32 -12.92
C LYS A 130 19.37 1.47 -13.47
N THR A 131 20.33 1.49 -12.57
CA THR A 131 21.76 1.60 -12.89
C THR A 131 22.51 0.29 -12.63
N THR A 132 21.86 -0.66 -11.94
CA THR A 132 22.36 -1.99 -11.60
C THR A 132 21.32 -3.06 -12.00
N ASP A 133 21.62 -4.32 -11.69
CA ASP A 133 20.70 -5.45 -11.82
C ASP A 133 19.75 -5.59 -10.62
N GLY A 134 19.78 -4.64 -9.67
CA GLY A 134 18.97 -4.66 -8.44
C GLY A 134 19.42 -5.68 -7.40
N SER A 135 20.58 -6.33 -7.61
CA SER A 135 21.09 -7.34 -6.68
C SER A 135 21.29 -6.80 -5.26
N GLU A 136 21.58 -5.51 -5.11
CA GLU A 136 21.68 -4.84 -3.81
C GLU A 136 20.38 -4.90 -3.00
N TYR A 137 19.20 -4.72 -3.62
CA TYR A 137 17.91 -4.82 -2.95
C TYR A 137 17.57 -6.28 -2.63
N TYR A 138 17.74 -7.16 -3.62
CA TYR A 138 17.46 -8.59 -3.45
C TYR A 138 18.33 -9.21 -2.36
N ASN A 139 19.61 -8.82 -2.26
CA ASN A 139 20.50 -9.29 -1.21
C ASN A 139 20.03 -8.86 0.18
N VAL A 140 19.57 -7.61 0.33
CA VAL A 140 19.04 -7.10 1.61
C VAL A 140 17.74 -7.83 1.98
N ALA A 141 16.83 -8.05 1.02
CA ALA A 141 15.64 -8.87 1.25
C ALA A 141 15.98 -10.30 1.70
N ASP A 142 17.02 -10.94 1.12
CA ASP A 142 17.48 -12.26 1.57
C ASP A 142 18.18 -12.20 2.94
N GLU A 143 18.85 -11.10 3.29
CA GLU A 143 19.39 -10.88 4.64
C GLU A 143 18.28 -10.81 5.69
N TYR A 144 17.19 -10.08 5.40
CA TYR A 144 16.00 -10.07 6.25
C TYR A 144 15.34 -11.44 6.36
N ARG A 145 15.20 -12.17 5.25
CA ARG A 145 14.71 -13.55 5.26
C ARG A 145 15.62 -14.48 6.08
N LYS A 146 16.94 -14.33 6.00
CA LYS A 146 17.88 -15.10 6.83
C LYS A 146 17.69 -14.80 8.32
N ALA A 147 17.56 -13.52 8.69
CA ALA A 147 17.25 -13.14 10.06
C ALA A 147 15.92 -13.74 10.53
N ALA A 148 14.85 -13.66 9.73
CA ALA A 148 13.57 -14.30 10.02
C ALA A 148 13.71 -15.84 10.19
N THR A 149 14.61 -16.48 9.44
CA THR A 149 14.87 -17.93 9.57
C THR A 149 15.41 -18.30 10.95
N GLU A 150 16.27 -17.46 11.52
CA GLU A 150 16.81 -17.69 12.87
C GLU A 150 15.70 -17.66 13.92
N TYR A 151 14.80 -16.68 13.86
CA TYR A 151 13.67 -16.57 14.78
C TYR A 151 12.61 -17.65 14.54
N TRP A 152 12.32 -18.00 13.28
CA TRP A 152 11.46 -19.12 12.95
C TRP A 152 11.94 -20.42 13.62
N SER A 153 13.25 -20.67 13.60
CA SER A 153 13.83 -21.87 14.21
C SER A 153 13.57 -21.99 15.71
N ASN A 154 13.38 -20.87 16.40
CA ASN A 154 13.08 -20.78 17.82
C ASN A 154 11.58 -20.94 18.15
N ILE A 155 10.69 -20.73 17.19
CA ILE A 155 9.22 -20.73 17.40
C ILE A 155 8.48 -21.84 16.63
N LYS A 156 9.12 -22.51 15.67
CA LYS A 156 8.49 -23.52 14.80
C LYS A 156 7.77 -24.64 15.54
N ASP A 157 8.24 -25.01 16.74
CA ASP A 157 7.64 -26.10 17.54
C ASP A 157 6.24 -25.71 18.06
N LEU A 158 5.92 -24.41 18.09
CA LEU A 158 4.59 -23.88 18.40
C LEU A 158 3.62 -23.97 17.20
N PHE A 159 4.15 -24.14 15.99
CA PHE A 159 3.39 -24.13 14.73
C PHE A 159 3.69 -25.38 13.89
N PRO A 160 3.33 -26.59 14.37
CA PRO A 160 3.82 -27.86 13.81
C PRO A 160 3.37 -28.15 12.36
N ASP A 161 2.26 -27.57 11.92
CA ASP A 161 1.73 -27.74 10.56
C ASP A 161 2.13 -26.61 9.60
N GLN A 162 3.02 -25.72 10.04
CA GLN A 162 3.45 -24.56 9.28
C GLN A 162 4.92 -24.69 8.86
N THR A 163 5.24 -24.20 7.67
CA THR A 163 6.63 -24.02 7.22
C THR A 163 6.89 -22.56 6.92
N MET A 164 8.12 -22.12 7.15
CA MET A 164 8.54 -20.75 6.80
C MET A 164 8.32 -20.50 5.30
N TYR A 165 7.92 -19.28 4.96
CA TYR A 165 7.87 -18.84 3.57
C TYR A 165 9.22 -18.99 2.88
N THR A 166 9.15 -19.11 1.56
CA THR A 166 10.34 -19.16 0.69
C THR A 166 10.54 -17.84 -0.03
N MET A 167 11.77 -17.54 -0.41
CA MET A 167 12.05 -16.39 -1.27
C MET A 167 12.20 -16.88 -2.71
N PRO A 168 11.40 -16.34 -3.66
CA PRO A 168 11.54 -16.65 -5.08
C PRO A 168 12.91 -16.23 -5.60
N SER A 169 13.36 -16.83 -6.72
CA SER A 169 14.60 -16.40 -7.39
C SER A 169 14.50 -14.94 -7.82
N SER A 170 15.63 -14.24 -7.92
CA SER A 170 15.67 -12.86 -8.43
C SER A 170 15.14 -12.74 -9.87
N SER A 171 15.18 -13.82 -10.64
CA SER A 171 14.63 -13.90 -11.99
C SER A 171 13.12 -14.15 -12.04
N ASP A 172 12.50 -14.54 -10.93
CA ASP A 172 11.08 -14.89 -10.90
C ASP A 172 10.24 -13.61 -10.86
N PRO A 173 9.06 -13.57 -11.52
CA PRO A 173 8.17 -12.43 -11.42
C PRO A 173 7.72 -12.24 -9.96
N MET A 174 7.36 -10.99 -9.60
CA MET A 174 6.76 -10.72 -8.30
C MET A 174 5.58 -11.67 -8.07
N PRO A 175 5.52 -12.38 -6.92
CA PRO A 175 4.40 -13.25 -6.60
C PRO A 175 3.11 -12.46 -6.71
N THR A 176 2.35 -12.69 -7.77
CA THR A 176 0.95 -12.25 -7.82
C THR A 176 0.22 -13.09 -6.81
N GLU A 177 -0.42 -12.47 -5.83
CA GLU A 177 -1.31 -13.18 -4.92
C GLU A 177 -2.34 -13.95 -5.76
N SER A 178 -2.18 -15.27 -5.84
CA SER A 178 -3.32 -16.12 -6.13
C SER A 178 -4.15 -16.07 -4.85
N GLU A 179 -5.26 -15.33 -4.89
CA GLU A 179 -6.30 -15.22 -3.87
C GLU A 179 -6.29 -16.46 -2.96
N SER A 180 -5.76 -16.30 -1.74
CA SER A 180 -5.66 -17.44 -0.83
C SER A 180 -7.06 -17.81 -0.35
N SER A 181 -7.57 -18.93 -0.87
CA SER A 181 -8.64 -19.80 -0.35
C SER A 181 -9.89 -19.10 0.19
N GLU A 182 -10.93 -19.12 -0.65
CA GLU A 182 -12.33 -18.73 -0.40
C GLU A 182 -12.58 -17.21 -0.29
N ALA A 183 -12.03 -16.44 -1.24
CA ALA A 183 -12.54 -15.10 -1.50
C ALA A 183 -13.97 -15.23 -2.08
N THR A 184 -14.97 -14.78 -1.35
CA THR A 184 -16.36 -14.82 -1.81
C THR A 184 -16.65 -13.58 -2.63
N THR A 185 -17.07 -13.78 -3.89
CA THR A 185 -17.64 -12.70 -4.70
C THR A 185 -19.09 -12.51 -4.26
N LEU A 186 -19.38 -11.38 -3.61
CA LEU A 186 -20.76 -11.02 -3.26
C LEU A 186 -21.61 -10.79 -4.51
N GLU A 187 -22.90 -11.10 -4.43
CA GLU A 187 -23.82 -10.92 -5.55
C GLU A 187 -23.85 -9.46 -6.00
N GLY A 188 -23.64 -9.21 -7.29
CA GLY A 188 -23.62 -7.85 -7.85
C GLY A 188 -22.25 -7.16 -7.86
N LEU A 189 -21.24 -7.75 -7.19
CA LEU A 189 -19.84 -7.31 -7.27
C LEU A 189 -19.04 -8.17 -8.24
N GLU A 190 -18.01 -7.57 -8.85
CA GLU A 190 -17.09 -8.23 -9.79
C GLU A 190 -15.72 -8.54 -9.15
N ILE A 191 -15.49 -8.09 -7.92
CA ILE A 191 -14.24 -8.23 -7.18
C ILE A 191 -14.51 -9.03 -5.93
N SER A 192 -13.73 -10.09 -5.71
CA SER A 192 -13.81 -10.93 -4.52
C SER A 192 -13.25 -10.20 -3.30
N ILE A 193 -13.88 -10.41 -2.14
CA ILE A 193 -13.42 -9.82 -0.88
C ILE A 193 -12.59 -10.87 -0.13
N PRO A 194 -11.37 -10.52 0.32
CA PRO A 194 -10.44 -11.50 0.86
C PRO A 194 -10.74 -11.93 2.30
N ILE A 195 -11.49 -11.12 3.06
CA ILE A 195 -11.85 -11.40 4.45
C ILE A 195 -13.36 -11.18 4.61
N GLU A 196 -14.05 -12.20 5.10
CA GLU A 196 -15.48 -12.13 5.38
C GLU A 196 -15.76 -11.65 6.80
N GLN A 197 -16.92 -11.03 6.98
CA GLN A 197 -17.47 -10.70 8.28
C GLN A 197 -17.53 -11.93 9.19
N SER A 198 -17.18 -11.75 10.47
CA SER A 198 -17.32 -12.77 11.50
C SER A 198 -18.73 -13.34 11.53
N THR A 199 -18.82 -14.68 11.47
CA THR A 199 -20.13 -15.34 11.51
C THR A 199 -20.90 -15.01 12.79
N PRO A 200 -22.21 -14.71 12.71
CA PRO A 200 -23.04 -14.39 13.86
C PRO A 200 -22.96 -15.47 14.93
N ASN A 201 -22.67 -15.07 16.18
CA ASN A 201 -22.60 -15.96 17.32
C ASN A 201 -23.54 -15.49 18.44
N SER A 202 -24.58 -16.28 18.70
CA SER A 202 -25.57 -16.01 19.75
C SER A 202 -25.01 -16.02 21.18
N GLU A 203 -23.80 -16.54 21.38
CA GLU A 203 -23.12 -16.59 22.68
C GLU A 203 -22.31 -15.30 22.97
N ASN A 204 -21.99 -14.52 21.94
CA ASN A 204 -21.26 -13.26 22.06
C ASN A 204 -22.23 -12.07 22.13
N PRO A 205 -21.83 -10.94 22.77
CA PRO A 205 -22.63 -9.71 22.74
C PRO A 205 -22.90 -9.24 21.31
N ASP A 206 -24.13 -8.82 21.02
CA ASP A 206 -24.49 -8.21 19.73
C ASP A 206 -23.89 -6.80 19.64
N GLN A 207 -23.15 -6.54 18.56
CA GLN A 207 -22.47 -5.28 18.26
C GLN A 207 -23.02 -4.58 17.01
N THR A 208 -24.19 -5.00 16.52
CA THR A 208 -24.79 -4.47 15.28
C THR A 208 -25.00 -2.95 15.32
N ASP A 209 -25.41 -2.39 16.46
CA ASP A 209 -25.63 -0.94 16.58
C ASP A 209 -24.32 -0.15 16.58
N GLU A 210 -23.26 -0.70 17.18
CA GLU A 210 -21.92 -0.12 17.13
C GLU A 210 -21.38 -0.14 15.70
N PHE A 211 -21.51 -1.28 15.03
CA PHE A 211 -21.14 -1.47 13.62
C PHE A 211 -21.81 -0.41 12.73
N LYS A 212 -23.14 -0.29 12.79
CA LYS A 212 -23.91 0.73 12.04
C LYS A 212 -23.44 2.14 12.37
N THR A 213 -23.23 2.45 13.66
CA THR A 213 -22.82 3.79 14.08
C THR A 213 -21.45 4.16 13.51
N THR A 214 -20.50 3.24 13.53
CA THR A 214 -19.16 3.44 12.94
C THR A 214 -19.26 3.67 11.44
N THR A 215 -20.04 2.85 10.72
CA THR A 215 -20.26 3.04 9.27
C THR A 215 -20.88 4.40 8.96
N ILE A 216 -21.96 4.77 9.66
CA ILE A 216 -22.67 6.04 9.43
C ILE A 216 -21.74 7.23 9.68
N ARG A 217 -21.01 7.22 10.80
CA ARG A 217 -20.08 8.31 11.14
C ARG A 217 -18.98 8.47 10.10
N TRP A 218 -18.41 7.36 9.61
CA TRP A 218 -17.39 7.44 8.56
C TRP A 218 -17.95 8.10 7.29
N PHE A 219 -19.18 7.76 6.89
CA PHE A 219 -19.84 8.41 5.76
C PHE A 219 -20.11 9.90 6.00
N GLU A 220 -20.60 10.26 7.18
CA GLU A 220 -20.83 11.66 7.56
C GLU A 220 -19.53 12.46 7.54
N ASP A 221 -18.47 11.94 8.15
CA ASP A 221 -17.19 12.62 8.32
C ASP A 221 -16.41 12.75 7.01
N TYR A 222 -16.49 11.76 6.11
CA TYR A 222 -15.58 11.70 4.96
C TYR A 222 -16.26 11.76 3.59
N VAL A 223 -17.49 11.25 3.45
CA VAL A 223 -18.21 11.28 2.16
C VAL A 223 -19.07 12.55 2.06
N LEU A 224 -19.86 12.83 3.09
CA LEU A 224 -20.74 14.00 3.12
C LEU A 224 -19.94 15.30 3.28
N ASN A 225 -18.97 15.30 4.20
CA ASN A 225 -18.10 16.44 4.45
C ASN A 225 -16.84 16.43 3.55
N ALA A 226 -16.81 15.62 2.49
CA ALA A 226 -15.74 15.64 1.51
C ALA A 226 -15.48 17.07 1.03
N GLU A 227 -14.21 17.48 1.07
CA GLU A 227 -13.83 18.84 0.75
C GLU A 227 -14.30 19.25 -0.65
N GLU A 228 -14.88 20.44 -0.75
CA GLU A 228 -15.29 21.00 -2.03
C GLU A 228 -14.09 21.23 -2.97
N ALA A 229 -14.38 21.17 -4.27
CA ALA A 229 -13.40 21.40 -5.32
C ALA A 229 -12.68 22.75 -5.13
N GLU A 230 -11.37 22.76 -5.35
CA GLU A 230 -10.60 24.00 -5.33
C GLU A 230 -10.76 24.69 -6.69
N VAL A 231 -11.15 25.97 -6.68
CA VAL A 231 -11.40 26.75 -7.89
C VAL A 231 -10.58 28.02 -7.85
N ASN A 232 -9.85 28.30 -8.94
CA ASN A 232 -9.10 29.53 -9.07
C ASN A 232 -10.07 30.73 -8.95
N PRO A 233 -9.87 31.64 -7.96
CA PRO A 233 -10.83 32.70 -7.70
C PRO A 233 -10.98 33.68 -8.87
N VAL A 234 -9.96 33.75 -9.74
CA VAL A 234 -9.85 34.67 -10.88
C VAL A 234 -10.27 34.00 -12.19
N SER A 235 -9.66 32.87 -12.57
CA SER A 235 -10.00 32.20 -13.85
C SER A 235 -11.27 31.36 -13.79
N LYS A 236 -11.76 31.04 -12.58
CA LYS A 236 -12.86 30.10 -12.32
C LYS A 236 -12.60 28.67 -12.80
N GLU A 237 -11.35 28.35 -13.16
CA GLU A 237 -10.95 26.98 -13.47
C GLU A 237 -10.83 26.15 -12.20
N VAL A 238 -11.27 24.89 -12.28
CA VAL A 238 -11.10 23.91 -11.21
C VAL A 238 -9.61 23.55 -11.15
N ILE A 239 -9.00 23.76 -9.99
CA ILE A 239 -7.62 23.41 -9.68
C ILE A 239 -7.55 21.94 -9.26
N THR A 240 -8.47 21.52 -8.39
CA THR A 240 -8.52 20.16 -7.82
C THR A 240 -9.99 19.77 -7.67
N SER A 241 -10.38 18.57 -8.12
CA SER A 241 -11.78 18.13 -8.01
C SER A 241 -12.12 17.68 -6.59
N LYS A 242 -13.43 17.62 -6.28
CA LYS A 242 -13.93 17.05 -5.02
C LYS A 242 -13.57 15.57 -4.89
N GLY A 243 -13.61 14.84 -6.01
CA GLY A 243 -13.17 13.45 -6.08
C GLY A 243 -11.69 13.29 -5.71
N GLN A 244 -10.83 14.14 -6.25
CA GLN A 244 -9.38 14.05 -6.01
C GLN A 244 -9.06 14.31 -4.54
N LYS A 245 -9.68 15.34 -3.95
CA LYS A 245 -9.53 15.62 -2.53
C LYS A 245 -10.04 14.50 -1.64
N PHE A 246 -11.13 13.84 -2.04
CA PHE A 246 -11.61 12.64 -1.34
C PHE A 246 -10.61 11.48 -1.46
N MET A 247 -10.12 11.21 -2.67
CA MET A 247 -9.15 10.13 -2.96
C MET A 247 -7.80 10.29 -2.26
N THR A 248 -7.39 11.52 -1.95
CA THR A 248 -6.15 11.84 -1.23
C THR A 248 -6.41 12.35 0.20
N GLY A 249 -7.64 12.21 0.70
CA GLY A 249 -8.05 12.76 1.98
C GLY A 249 -7.85 11.78 3.14
N GLU A 250 -7.74 12.31 4.36
CA GLU A 250 -7.53 11.54 5.59
C GLU A 250 -8.56 10.41 5.76
N GLY A 251 -9.81 10.59 5.32
CA GLY A 251 -10.86 9.58 5.46
C GLY A 251 -10.54 8.24 4.81
N LEU A 252 -9.86 8.24 3.67
CA LEU A 252 -9.47 7.00 3.01
C LEU A 252 -8.22 6.39 3.63
N GLU A 253 -7.36 7.18 4.30
CA GLU A 253 -6.26 6.63 5.10
C GLU A 253 -6.78 5.77 6.25
N TRP A 254 -7.94 6.11 6.81
CA TRP A 254 -8.59 5.36 7.89
C TRP A 254 -9.58 4.29 7.42
N ALA A 255 -9.82 4.16 6.11
CA ALA A 255 -10.81 3.20 5.58
C ALA A 255 -10.42 1.75 5.89
N ASP A 256 -9.14 1.42 5.76
CA ASP A 256 -8.61 0.08 6.08
C ASP A 256 -8.71 -0.26 7.58
N SER A 257 -8.31 0.70 8.42
CA SER A 257 -8.51 0.60 9.88
C SER A 257 -9.98 0.38 10.24
N THR A 258 -10.89 1.05 9.52
CA THR A 258 -12.34 0.93 9.76
C THR A 258 -12.85 -0.43 9.32
N TYR A 259 -12.45 -0.91 8.13
CA TYR A 259 -12.72 -2.27 7.65
C TYR A 259 -12.34 -3.32 8.70
N MET A 260 -11.12 -3.22 9.22
CA MET A 260 -10.59 -4.20 10.17
C MET A 260 -11.27 -4.15 11.54
N ASP A 261 -11.69 -2.97 12.03
CA ASP A 261 -12.49 -2.87 13.27
C ASP A 261 -13.89 -3.48 13.10
N LEU A 262 -14.43 -3.47 11.89
CA LEU A 262 -15.80 -3.90 11.57
C LEU A 262 -15.93 -5.42 11.38
N ILE A 263 -14.98 -6.06 10.67
CA ILE A 263 -14.97 -7.51 10.40
C ILE A 263 -14.92 -8.38 11.68
N GLY A 264 -14.37 -7.85 12.76
CA GLY A 264 -14.27 -8.57 14.03
C GLY A 264 -15.54 -8.55 14.87
N LYS A 265 -16.52 -7.70 14.52
CA LYS A 265 -17.69 -7.46 15.36
C LYS A 265 -18.70 -8.60 15.24
N ASN A 266 -19.30 -8.96 16.36
CA ASN A 266 -20.37 -9.96 16.37
C ASN A 266 -21.69 -9.30 15.94
N ILE A 267 -22.15 -9.62 14.73
CA ILE A 267 -23.33 -9.00 14.11
C ILE A 267 -24.54 -9.93 14.19
N ALA A 268 -25.73 -9.36 14.29
CA ALA A 268 -26.99 -10.08 14.24
C ALA A 268 -27.19 -10.79 12.89
N GLU A 269 -27.79 -11.99 12.92
CA GLU A 269 -27.99 -12.84 11.74
C GLU A 269 -28.79 -12.15 10.62
N ASP A 270 -29.77 -11.33 10.99
CA ASP A 270 -30.61 -10.56 10.06
C ASP A 270 -29.89 -9.34 9.44
N PHE A 271 -28.72 -8.97 9.97
CA PHE A 271 -27.88 -7.90 9.44
C PHE A 271 -26.59 -8.40 8.77
N TYR A 272 -26.27 -9.69 8.90
CA TYR A 272 -25.01 -10.28 8.43
C TYR A 272 -24.74 -10.05 6.94
N GLU A 273 -25.75 -10.21 6.09
CA GLU A 273 -25.61 -9.96 4.64
C GLU A 273 -25.22 -8.51 4.35
N LYS A 274 -25.86 -7.53 5.02
CA LYS A 274 -25.52 -6.11 4.86
C LYS A 274 -24.13 -5.79 5.39
N ALA A 275 -23.76 -6.40 6.51
CA ALA A 275 -22.42 -6.22 7.06
C ALA A 275 -21.33 -6.66 6.07
N GLN A 276 -21.54 -7.76 5.33
CA GLN A 276 -20.61 -8.16 4.28
C GLN A 276 -20.45 -7.11 3.16
N TYR A 277 -21.53 -6.44 2.74
CA TYR A 277 -21.43 -5.37 1.74
C TYR A 277 -20.78 -4.10 2.30
N ILE A 278 -20.95 -3.82 3.59
CA ILE A 278 -20.27 -2.69 4.26
C ILE A 278 -18.77 -2.97 4.34
N ASP A 279 -18.39 -4.18 4.73
CA ASP A 279 -17.00 -4.62 4.78
C ASP A 279 -16.39 -4.57 3.36
N ALA A 280 -17.11 -5.08 2.36
CA ALA A 280 -16.72 -4.99 0.95
C ALA A 280 -16.49 -3.54 0.52
N PHE A 281 -17.37 -2.61 0.89
CA PHE A 281 -17.21 -1.19 0.58
C PHE A 281 -15.88 -0.64 1.13
N PHE A 282 -15.57 -0.87 2.40
CA PHE A 282 -14.35 -0.35 3.00
C PHE A 282 -13.09 -0.97 2.39
N TYR A 283 -13.10 -2.29 2.13
CA TYR A 283 -12.00 -2.93 1.40
C TYR A 283 -11.79 -2.30 0.02
N LEU A 284 -12.86 -2.18 -0.77
CA LEU A 284 -12.79 -1.67 -2.14
C LEU A 284 -12.35 -0.20 -2.18
N ILE A 285 -12.78 0.63 -1.23
CA ILE A 285 -12.38 2.04 -1.21
C ILE A 285 -10.91 2.22 -0.78
N THR A 286 -10.39 1.35 0.10
CA THR A 286 -8.95 1.28 0.39
C THR A 286 -8.15 0.89 -0.85
N GLN A 287 -8.55 -0.18 -1.54
CA GLN A 287 -7.86 -0.60 -2.78
C GLN A 287 -7.93 0.47 -3.88
N ALA A 288 -9.02 1.23 -3.94
CA ALA A 288 -9.14 2.37 -4.84
C ALA A 288 -8.14 3.47 -4.49
N ARG A 289 -7.97 3.79 -3.19
CA ARG A 289 -7.00 4.77 -2.69
C ARG A 289 -5.58 4.38 -3.07
N ASP A 290 -5.15 3.17 -2.75
CA ASP A 290 -3.76 2.74 -2.95
C ASP A 290 -3.39 2.77 -4.44
N ALA A 291 -4.28 2.27 -5.30
CA ALA A 291 -4.08 2.37 -6.75
C ALA A 291 -4.11 3.83 -7.27
N TYR A 292 -4.82 4.74 -6.60
CA TYR A 292 -4.83 6.16 -6.96
C TYR A 292 -3.55 6.88 -6.49
N GLU A 293 -3.01 6.48 -5.35
CA GLU A 293 -1.71 6.93 -4.85
C GLU A 293 -0.60 6.50 -5.80
N ASP A 294 -0.61 5.24 -6.26
CA ASP A 294 0.29 4.74 -7.30
C ASP A 294 0.17 5.52 -8.61
N TYR A 295 -1.06 5.82 -9.05
CA TYR A 295 -1.32 6.70 -10.21
C TYR A 295 -0.70 8.09 -10.02
N THR A 296 -0.85 8.67 -8.83
CA THR A 296 -0.32 9.99 -8.50
C THR A 296 1.21 9.95 -8.55
N ASN A 297 1.81 8.98 -7.88
CA ASN A 297 3.25 8.74 -7.85
C ASN A 297 3.81 8.58 -9.27
N ASP A 298 3.18 7.76 -10.11
CA ASP A 298 3.57 7.57 -11.52
C ASP A 298 3.60 8.88 -12.30
N ARG A 299 2.71 9.82 -12.00
CA ARG A 299 2.61 11.10 -12.71
C ARG A 299 3.49 12.19 -12.14
N THR A 300 3.80 12.14 -10.86
CA THR A 300 4.62 13.13 -10.16
C THR A 300 6.12 12.80 -10.16
N TYR A 301 6.51 11.54 -10.37
CA TYR A 301 7.92 11.16 -10.40
C TYR A 301 8.44 11.01 -11.83
N VAL A 302 9.47 11.80 -12.17
CA VAL A 302 10.16 11.80 -13.48
C VAL A 302 10.77 10.43 -13.84
N SER A 303 10.95 9.54 -12.85
CA SER A 303 11.47 8.18 -13.01
C SER A 303 10.41 7.13 -13.35
N SER A 304 9.11 7.44 -13.33
CA SER A 304 8.08 6.46 -13.69
C SER A 304 8.01 6.24 -15.21
N VAL A 305 7.84 4.98 -15.59
CA VAL A 305 7.71 4.50 -16.98
C VAL A 305 6.25 4.49 -17.47
N SER A 306 5.33 4.74 -16.55
CA SER A 306 3.89 4.69 -16.72
C SER A 306 3.36 6.12 -16.64
N ASN A 307 2.36 6.45 -17.46
CA ASN A 307 1.59 7.69 -17.28
C ASN A 307 0.51 7.54 -16.18
N GLY A 308 0.59 6.46 -15.39
CA GLY A 308 -0.36 6.09 -14.36
C GLY A 308 -1.68 5.52 -14.87
N GLN A 309 -1.89 5.36 -16.18
CA GLN A 309 -3.21 4.97 -16.73
C GLN A 309 -3.71 3.62 -16.20
N GLU A 310 -2.83 2.62 -16.08
CA GLU A 310 -3.20 1.31 -15.55
C GLU A 310 -3.65 1.39 -14.08
N ASN A 311 -2.88 2.11 -13.26
CA ASN A 311 -3.20 2.36 -11.86
C ASN A 311 -4.49 3.21 -11.70
N TYR A 312 -4.71 4.18 -12.57
CA TYR A 312 -5.95 4.94 -12.65
C TYR A 312 -7.16 4.07 -12.99
N ASP A 313 -7.05 3.21 -14.02
CA ASP A 313 -8.14 2.32 -14.45
C ASP A 313 -8.44 1.29 -13.36
N LYS A 314 -7.41 0.78 -12.67
CA LYS A 314 -7.52 -0.11 -11.53
C LYS A 314 -8.23 0.58 -10.35
N SER A 315 -7.79 1.78 -9.98
CA SER A 315 -8.42 2.59 -8.92
C SER A 315 -9.90 2.87 -9.24
N LYS A 316 -10.20 3.30 -10.47
CA LYS A 316 -11.55 3.58 -10.93
C LYS A 316 -12.45 2.34 -10.86
N LYS A 317 -11.91 1.16 -11.19
CA LYS A 317 -12.64 -0.10 -11.08
C LYS A 317 -13.04 -0.37 -9.62
N TYR A 318 -12.08 -0.33 -8.69
CA TYR A 318 -12.38 -0.51 -7.26
C TYR A 318 -13.39 0.50 -6.74
N TYR A 319 -13.22 1.78 -7.10
CA TYR A 319 -14.15 2.85 -6.72
C TYR A 319 -15.58 2.60 -7.21
N THR A 320 -15.71 2.12 -8.46
CA THR A 320 -17.00 1.79 -9.06
C THR A 320 -17.68 0.63 -8.31
N GLU A 321 -16.92 -0.42 -7.98
CA GLU A 321 -17.43 -1.55 -7.20
C GLU A 321 -17.82 -1.12 -5.77
N ALA A 322 -17.05 -0.23 -5.14
CA ALA A 322 -17.41 0.35 -3.84
C ALA A 322 -18.76 1.08 -3.92
N GLY A 323 -18.99 1.84 -4.98
CA GLY A 323 -20.28 2.47 -5.26
C GLY A 323 -21.44 1.48 -5.42
N LYS A 324 -21.20 0.32 -6.05
CA LYS A 324 -22.20 -0.77 -6.13
C LYS A 324 -22.51 -1.33 -4.73
N ALA A 325 -21.48 -1.58 -3.91
CA ALA A 325 -21.65 -2.12 -2.56
C ALA A 325 -22.56 -1.25 -1.68
N ILE A 326 -22.44 0.09 -1.78
CA ILE A 326 -23.31 1.04 -1.05
C ILE A 326 -24.80 0.77 -1.28
N THR A 327 -25.19 0.38 -2.50
CA THR A 327 -26.61 0.14 -2.84
C THR A 327 -27.25 -1.00 -2.07
N HIS A 328 -26.47 -1.86 -1.42
CA HIS A 328 -26.95 -2.97 -0.61
C HIS A 328 -27.16 -2.61 0.87
N PHE A 329 -26.69 -1.44 1.30
CA PHE A 329 -26.83 -0.95 2.67
C PHE A 329 -27.21 0.54 2.74
N ASP A 330 -27.72 1.11 1.64
CA ASP A 330 -28.09 2.53 1.58
C ASP A 330 -29.18 2.90 2.59
N ASP A 331 -30.02 1.94 2.97
CA ASP A 331 -31.11 2.09 3.94
C ASP A 331 -30.63 2.33 5.39
N ILE A 332 -29.37 2.01 5.72
CA ILE A 332 -28.79 2.37 7.02
C ILE A 332 -28.18 3.77 7.02
N LEU A 333 -27.91 4.35 5.85
CA LEU A 333 -27.44 5.71 5.69
C LEU A 333 -28.68 6.62 5.67
N THR A 334 -28.75 7.61 6.57
CA THR A 334 -29.93 8.48 6.73
C THR A 334 -30.32 9.24 5.44
N ASP A 335 -31.57 9.69 5.30
CA ASP A 335 -32.03 10.53 4.17
C ASP A 335 -31.20 11.83 3.96
N SER A 336 -30.42 12.25 4.97
CA SER A 336 -29.52 13.42 4.91
C SER A 336 -28.11 13.10 4.42
N THR A 337 -27.70 11.84 4.42
CA THR A 337 -26.43 11.40 3.83
C THR A 337 -26.62 11.22 2.34
N ASN A 338 -25.81 11.90 1.54
CA ASN A 338 -25.76 11.64 0.11
C ASN A 338 -25.15 10.23 -0.04
N ASN A 339 -25.95 9.22 -0.34
CA ASN A 339 -25.53 7.80 -0.42
C ASN A 339 -24.72 7.51 -1.69
N THR A 340 -23.99 8.51 -2.17
CA THR A 340 -23.23 8.47 -3.41
C THR A 340 -21.88 9.06 -3.13
N LEU A 341 -20.86 8.31 -3.50
CA LEU A 341 -19.48 8.80 -3.47
C LEU A 341 -19.34 10.04 -4.36
N PRO A 342 -18.37 10.93 -4.08
CA PRO A 342 -17.98 11.97 -5.03
C PRO A 342 -17.73 11.42 -6.44
N ASP A 343 -17.81 12.28 -7.45
CA ASP A 343 -17.39 11.85 -8.78
C ASP A 343 -15.91 11.46 -8.75
N PHE A 344 -15.58 10.28 -9.30
CA PHE A 344 -14.20 9.81 -9.34
C PHE A 344 -13.32 10.82 -10.10
N PRO A 345 -12.09 11.08 -9.64
CA PRO A 345 -11.19 12.05 -10.28
C PRO A 345 -11.04 11.81 -11.78
N GLU A 346 -11.06 12.86 -12.59
CA GLU A 346 -10.73 12.73 -14.01
C GLU A 346 -9.23 12.44 -14.21
N PHE A 347 -8.93 11.61 -15.22
CA PHE A 347 -7.55 11.37 -15.62
C PHE A 347 -6.93 12.69 -16.10
N GLY A 348 -5.90 13.18 -15.42
CA GLY A 348 -5.36 14.50 -15.71
C GLY A 348 -5.32 15.48 -14.55
N GLU A 349 -6.14 15.25 -13.51
CA GLU A 349 -6.26 16.18 -12.36
C GLU A 349 -4.98 16.28 -11.50
N VAL A 350 -4.04 15.37 -11.68
CA VAL A 350 -2.69 15.46 -11.13
C VAL A 350 -1.76 16.05 -12.18
N GLU A 351 -1.13 17.18 -11.86
CA GLU A 351 -0.11 17.79 -12.71
C GLU A 351 1.00 16.78 -13.01
N LEU A 352 1.26 16.54 -14.29
CA LEU A 352 2.43 15.77 -14.70
C LEU A 352 3.67 16.55 -14.29
N ALA A 353 4.60 15.88 -13.60
CA ALA A 353 5.93 16.43 -13.40
C ALA A 353 6.59 16.65 -14.77
N GLY A 354 6.46 17.86 -15.30
CA GLY A 354 6.79 18.16 -16.68
C GLY A 354 6.08 19.38 -17.26
N SER A 355 4.83 19.69 -16.87
CA SER A 355 4.06 20.79 -17.52
C SER A 355 4.68 22.19 -17.35
N ALA A 356 5.35 22.45 -16.23
CA ALA A 356 6.16 23.66 -16.01
C ALA A 356 7.63 23.53 -16.48
N TRP A 357 8.09 22.31 -16.77
CA TRP A 357 9.46 21.97 -17.20
C TRP A 357 9.56 21.73 -18.72
N ASP A 358 8.44 21.67 -19.43
CA ASP A 358 8.37 21.55 -20.88
C ASP A 358 9.02 22.75 -21.60
N GLU A 359 9.08 23.93 -20.97
CA GLU A 359 9.84 25.08 -21.48
C GLU A 359 11.36 24.88 -21.41
N TYR A 360 11.85 23.92 -20.61
CA TYR A 360 13.27 23.61 -20.44
C TYR A 360 13.73 22.32 -21.15
N GLY A 361 12.82 21.67 -21.89
CA GLY A 361 13.06 20.39 -22.56
C GLY A 361 12.97 19.24 -21.58
N ALA A 362 11.92 18.43 -21.72
CA ALA A 362 11.68 17.24 -20.91
C ALA A 362 12.92 16.32 -20.89
N ILE A 363 13.68 16.36 -19.80
CA ILE A 363 14.77 15.42 -19.56
C ILE A 363 14.11 14.11 -19.14
N GLY A 364 13.85 13.24 -20.11
CA GLY A 364 13.26 11.91 -19.89
C GLY A 364 12.51 11.37 -21.10
N TYR A 365 11.94 12.24 -21.94
CA TYR A 365 11.26 11.81 -23.16
C TYR A 365 12.21 11.92 -24.37
N VAL A 366 12.82 10.80 -24.78
CA VAL A 366 13.54 10.76 -26.05
C VAL A 366 12.52 10.84 -27.18
N THR A 367 12.30 12.05 -27.71
CA THR A 367 11.48 12.22 -28.92
C THR A 367 12.12 11.45 -30.08
N THR A 368 11.30 11.00 -31.03
CA THR A 368 11.78 10.29 -32.24
C THR A 368 12.88 11.07 -32.97
N SER A 369 12.80 12.42 -32.96
CA SER A 369 13.84 13.27 -33.55
C SER A 369 15.17 13.28 -32.79
N MET A 370 15.16 13.09 -31.47
CA MET A 370 16.38 12.95 -30.66
C MET A 370 17.02 11.58 -30.85
N ALA A 371 16.21 10.52 -30.99
CA ALA A 371 16.72 9.18 -31.34
C ALA A 371 17.43 9.17 -32.71
N GLU A 372 16.87 9.85 -33.72
CA GLU A 372 17.48 10.02 -35.04
C GLU A 372 18.77 10.85 -34.99
N GLN A 373 18.83 11.91 -34.18
CA GLN A 373 20.04 12.74 -34.02
C GLN A 373 21.17 12.01 -33.27
N LEU A 374 20.82 11.05 -32.40
CA LEU A 374 21.78 10.23 -31.66
C LEU A 374 22.22 8.96 -32.44
N GLY A 375 21.70 8.77 -33.65
CA GLY A 375 22.10 7.66 -34.53
C GLY A 375 21.53 6.31 -34.14
N TRP A 376 20.49 6.27 -33.31
CA TRP A 376 19.79 5.05 -32.93
C TRP A 376 18.71 4.77 -33.97
N THR A 377 19.11 4.13 -35.07
CA THR A 377 18.16 3.63 -36.07
C THR A 377 17.70 2.22 -35.72
N GLU A 378 16.43 1.97 -36.00
CA GLU A 378 15.60 0.78 -35.74
C GLU A 378 16.07 -0.51 -36.47
N THR A 379 17.37 -0.81 -36.45
CA THR A 379 17.95 -1.97 -37.17
C THR A 379 18.94 -2.82 -36.38
N ASP A 380 18.98 -2.71 -35.06
CA ASP A 380 19.72 -3.68 -34.23
C ASP A 380 18.82 -4.24 -33.13
N THR A 381 17.89 -5.12 -33.53
CA THR A 381 17.27 -6.14 -32.66
C THR A 381 18.05 -7.44 -32.76
#